data_AF-A0A368XBK6-F1
#
_entry.id   AF-A0A368XBK6-F1
#
_cell.length_a   1.000
_cell.length_b   1.000
_cell.length_c   1.000
_cell.angle_alpha   90.00
_cell.angle_beta   90.00
_cell.angle_gamma   90.00
#
_symmetry.space_group_name_H-M   'P 1'
#
loop_
_entity.id
_entity.type
_entity.pdbx_description
1 polymer ?
#
loop_
_entity_poly.entity_id
_entity_poly.type
_entity_poly.pdbx_seq_one_letter_code
_entity_poly.pdbx_strand_id
1 'polypeptide(L)'
;MSKAIIYVVSDSVGETAEFVIKAALSQFMNENEYELYRIPYVENIEVLRGAVYHAKQLGAMIGFTLVNPEFRGFLKKEAAEKNIECVDIMGPMLEAMERKFNTHAKEEPGLIHKLDEDYFRRVEAIEFAVRYDDGRDPRGIEQADIVLIGVSRTSKTPLSQYLAHKKLKVANVPIVPEVEPPANLFKLPAHKCIGLKISPEKLNGIRKERLKSLGLDDKASYANMVRIKEEIEFFERIINQLNCPVIDVSNKAVEETANLILQMIHQSSWNV
;
A
#
# COMPACT_ATOMS: atom_id res chain seq x y z
N MET A 1 -26.87 -14.02 -20.94
CA MET A 1 -26.46 -15.30 -20.31
C MET A 1 -26.20 -15.02 -18.84
N SER A 2 -26.69 -15.85 -17.93
CA SER A 2 -26.33 -15.73 -16.51
C SER A 2 -24.86 -16.12 -16.35
N LYS A 3 -24.07 -15.28 -15.70
CA LYS A 3 -22.65 -15.58 -15.44
C LYS A 3 -22.50 -16.81 -14.56
N ALA A 4 -21.43 -17.59 -14.76
CA ALA A 4 -21.06 -18.67 -13.85
C ALA A 4 -20.67 -18.09 -12.48
N ILE A 5 -21.12 -18.70 -11.40
CA ILE A 5 -20.84 -18.23 -10.04
C ILE A 5 -19.93 -19.23 -9.36
N ILE A 6 -18.85 -18.72 -8.76
CA ILE A 6 -17.90 -19.52 -8.00
C ILE A 6 -17.71 -18.87 -6.63
N TYR A 7 -17.92 -19.66 -5.58
CA TYR A 7 -17.59 -19.24 -4.22
C TYR A 7 -16.14 -19.58 -3.90
N VAL A 8 -15.42 -18.62 -3.34
CA VAL A 8 -14.04 -18.76 -2.88
C VAL A 8 -14.04 -18.74 -1.36
N VAL A 9 -13.83 -19.88 -0.72
CA VAL A 9 -13.95 -20.02 0.74
C VAL A 9 -12.56 -20.21 1.36
N SER A 10 -12.22 -19.43 2.39
CA SER A 10 -10.93 -19.56 3.08
C SER A 10 -11.02 -19.18 4.55
N ASP A 11 -10.22 -19.87 5.36
CA ASP A 11 -9.93 -19.51 6.76
C ASP A 11 -8.92 -18.35 6.89
N SER A 12 -8.52 -17.75 5.76
CA SER A 12 -7.65 -16.58 5.64
C SER A 12 -8.24 -15.60 4.60
N VAL A 13 -7.40 -14.77 3.95
CA VAL A 13 -7.82 -13.75 2.97
C VAL A 13 -8.40 -14.34 1.68
N GLY A 14 -8.08 -15.60 1.32
CA GLY A 14 -8.63 -16.29 0.15
C GLY A 14 -7.98 -15.97 -1.20
N GLU A 15 -6.87 -15.23 -1.23
CA GLU A 15 -6.18 -14.86 -2.48
C GLU A 15 -5.60 -16.07 -3.23
N THR A 16 -5.02 -17.04 -2.50
CA THR A 16 -4.46 -18.25 -3.11
C THR A 16 -5.54 -19.05 -3.84
N ALA A 17 -6.69 -19.25 -3.19
CA ALA A 17 -7.83 -19.94 -3.79
C ALA A 17 -8.32 -19.20 -5.05
N GLU A 18 -8.50 -17.88 -4.94
CA GLU A 18 -8.95 -17.06 -6.06
C GLU A 18 -7.98 -17.12 -7.24
N PHE A 19 -6.67 -17.06 -7.00
CA PHE A 19 -5.66 -17.11 -8.04
C PHE A 19 -5.69 -18.44 -8.81
N VAL A 20 -5.77 -19.56 -8.09
CA VAL A 20 -5.87 -20.90 -8.70
C VAL A 20 -7.18 -21.04 -9.49
N ILE A 21 -8.30 -20.55 -8.94
CA ILE A 21 -9.61 -20.58 -9.61
C ILE A 21 -9.58 -19.74 -10.89
N LYS A 22 -9.06 -18.51 -10.86
CA LYS A 22 -8.93 -17.65 -12.05
C LYS A 22 -8.04 -18.31 -13.12
N ALA A 23 -6.92 -18.90 -12.70
CA ALA A 23 -6.04 -19.63 -13.61
C ALA A 23 -6.78 -20.80 -14.29
N ALA A 24 -7.57 -21.57 -13.53
CA ALA A 24 -8.39 -22.64 -14.09
C ALA A 24 -9.50 -22.11 -15.01
N LEU A 25 -10.25 -21.08 -14.60
CA LEU A 25 -11.34 -20.48 -15.38
C LEU A 25 -10.87 -19.92 -16.72
N SER A 26 -9.63 -19.41 -16.80
CA SER A 26 -9.03 -18.92 -18.04
C SER A 26 -9.00 -19.96 -19.18
N GLN A 27 -9.12 -21.25 -18.84
CA GLN A 27 -9.16 -22.35 -19.81
C GLN A 27 -10.56 -22.61 -20.36
N PHE A 28 -11.61 -22.02 -19.77
CA PHE A 28 -13.00 -22.30 -20.09
C PHE A 28 -13.80 -21.07 -20.53
N MET A 29 -13.48 -19.88 -20.01
CA MET A 29 -14.30 -18.69 -20.19
C MET A 29 -13.53 -17.38 -19.96
N ASN A 30 -14.04 -16.28 -20.50
CA ASN A 30 -13.49 -14.95 -20.32
C ASN A 30 -13.96 -14.31 -19.01
N GLU A 31 -13.28 -13.25 -18.55
CA GLU A 31 -13.55 -12.58 -17.27
C GLU A 31 -14.98 -12.01 -17.13
N ASN A 32 -15.66 -11.69 -18.24
CA ASN A 32 -17.02 -11.18 -18.23
C ASN A 32 -18.10 -12.27 -18.11
N GLU A 33 -17.70 -13.55 -18.13
CA GLU A 33 -18.61 -14.70 -18.13
C GLU A 33 -18.78 -15.36 -16.75
N TYR A 34 -18.01 -14.93 -15.75
CA TYR A 34 -18.10 -15.43 -14.38
C TYR A 34 -18.06 -14.35 -13.30
N GLU A 35 -18.46 -14.72 -12.09
CA GLU A 35 -18.32 -13.92 -10.87
C GLU A 35 -17.77 -14.79 -9.74
N LEU A 36 -16.84 -14.19 -8.98
CA LEU A 36 -16.25 -14.81 -7.80
C LEU A 36 -16.82 -14.16 -6.54
N TYR A 37 -17.37 -14.98 -5.65
CA TYR A 37 -17.88 -14.55 -4.36
C TYR A 37 -16.96 -15.05 -3.27
N ARG A 38 -16.14 -14.15 -2.74
CA ARG A 38 -15.15 -14.49 -1.73
C ARG A 38 -15.75 -14.45 -0.33
N ILE A 39 -15.51 -15.52 0.44
CA ILE A 39 -15.84 -15.65 1.86
C ILE A 39 -14.51 -15.87 2.62
N PRO A 40 -13.83 -14.78 3.01
CA PRO A 40 -12.60 -14.85 3.78
C PRO A 40 -12.87 -15.06 5.28
N TYR A 41 -11.82 -15.38 6.04
CA TYR A 41 -11.83 -15.49 7.50
C TYR A 41 -12.94 -16.41 8.04
N VAL A 42 -13.10 -17.59 7.44
CA VAL A 42 -14.04 -18.58 7.95
C VAL A 42 -13.53 -19.16 9.26
N GLU A 43 -14.21 -18.80 10.36
CA GLU A 43 -13.86 -19.20 11.72
C GLU A 43 -14.88 -20.15 12.36
N ASN A 44 -15.98 -20.47 11.67
CA ASN A 44 -16.99 -21.39 12.21
C ASN A 44 -17.78 -22.12 11.11
N ILE A 45 -18.41 -23.23 11.53
CA ILE A 45 -19.19 -24.13 10.68
C ILE A 45 -20.46 -23.49 10.14
N GLU A 46 -21.07 -22.52 10.84
CA GLU A 46 -22.32 -21.89 10.37
C GLU A 46 -22.06 -21.03 9.12
N VAL A 47 -20.91 -20.37 9.02
CA VAL A 47 -20.48 -19.66 7.80
C VAL A 47 -20.33 -20.64 6.64
N LEU A 48 -19.74 -21.81 6.87
CA LEU A 48 -19.63 -22.87 5.84
C LEU A 48 -21.00 -23.37 5.40
N ARG A 49 -21.91 -23.61 6.36
CA ARG A 49 -23.29 -24.04 6.05
C ARG A 49 -24.02 -23.00 5.20
N GLY A 50 -23.86 -21.72 5.54
CA GLY A 50 -24.38 -20.60 4.76
C GLY A 50 -23.80 -20.54 3.35
N ALA A 51 -22.48 -20.70 3.21
CA ALA A 51 -21.81 -20.74 1.91
C ALA A 51 -22.36 -21.84 1.01
N VAL A 52 -22.51 -23.07 1.54
CA VAL A 52 -23.08 -24.20 0.80
C VAL A 52 -24.56 -23.95 0.46
N TYR A 53 -25.33 -23.40 1.40
CA TYR A 53 -26.73 -23.05 1.14
C TYR A 53 -26.87 -22.05 -0.02
N HIS A 54 -26.12 -20.95 0.00
CA HIS A 54 -26.17 -19.94 -1.05
C HIS A 54 -25.63 -20.46 -2.38
N ALA A 55 -24.53 -21.24 -2.36
CA ALA A 55 -24.01 -21.88 -3.55
C ALA A 55 -25.06 -22.77 -4.23
N LYS A 56 -25.87 -23.50 -3.44
CA LYS A 56 -26.95 -24.34 -3.98
C LYS A 56 -28.03 -23.52 -4.68
N GLN A 57 -28.47 -22.43 -4.04
CA GLN A 57 -29.52 -21.57 -4.60
C GLN A 57 -29.10 -20.92 -5.91
N LEU A 58 -27.81 -20.60 -6.04
CA LEU A 58 -27.24 -19.94 -7.21
C LEU A 58 -26.67 -20.90 -8.25
N GLY A 59 -26.70 -22.22 -8.01
CA GLY A 59 -26.06 -23.21 -8.89
C GLY A 59 -24.55 -23.01 -9.02
N ALA A 60 -23.91 -22.48 -7.97
CA ALA A 60 -22.50 -22.16 -7.95
C ALA A 60 -21.64 -23.35 -7.50
N MET A 61 -20.39 -23.39 -7.95
CA MET A 61 -19.37 -24.28 -7.39
C MET A 61 -18.60 -23.59 -6.25
N ILE A 62 -17.91 -24.38 -5.43
CA ILE A 62 -17.08 -23.88 -4.33
C ILE A 62 -15.64 -24.32 -4.55
N GLY A 63 -14.71 -23.37 -4.63
CA GLY A 63 -13.28 -23.64 -4.48
C GLY A 63 -12.80 -23.11 -3.14
N PHE A 64 -11.99 -23.87 -2.41
CA PHE A 64 -11.61 -23.48 -1.07
C PHE A 64 -10.17 -23.81 -0.69
N THR A 65 -9.66 -23.05 0.28
CA THR A 65 -8.39 -23.29 0.97
C THR A 65 -8.65 -23.23 2.47
N LEU A 66 -8.88 -24.39 3.08
CA LEU A 66 -9.10 -24.58 4.51
C LEU A 66 -8.00 -25.50 5.04
N VAL A 67 -7.17 -25.01 5.96
CA VAL A 67 -6.09 -25.78 6.60
C VAL A 67 -6.61 -26.59 7.78
N ASN A 68 -7.66 -26.12 8.45
CA ASN A 68 -8.31 -26.86 9.53
C ASN A 68 -9.05 -28.11 9.00
N PRO A 69 -8.71 -29.33 9.47
CA PRO A 69 -9.32 -30.57 9.00
C PRO A 69 -10.82 -30.70 9.28
N GLU A 70 -11.30 -30.16 10.40
CA GLU A 70 -12.72 -30.17 10.78
C GLU A 70 -13.54 -29.37 9.77
N PHE A 71 -13.09 -28.16 9.44
CA PHE A 71 -13.77 -27.29 8.48
C PHE A 71 -13.72 -27.86 7.06
N ARG A 72 -12.57 -28.40 6.65
CA ARG A 72 -12.43 -29.09 5.36
C ARG A 72 -13.38 -30.29 5.26
N GLY A 73 -13.41 -31.14 6.29
CA GLY A 73 -14.27 -32.32 6.35
C GLY A 73 -15.75 -31.95 6.31
N PHE A 74 -16.15 -30.97 7.13
CA PHE A 74 -17.52 -30.46 7.15
C PHE A 74 -17.94 -29.93 5.78
N LEU A 75 -17.15 -29.03 5.18
CA LEU A 75 -17.49 -28.40 3.90
C LEU A 75 -17.65 -29.43 2.78
N LYS A 76 -16.72 -30.39 2.67
CA LYS A 76 -16.79 -31.46 1.66
C LYS A 76 -18.03 -32.33 1.84
N LYS A 77 -18.36 -32.69 3.09
CA LYS A 77 -19.54 -33.49 3.41
C LYS A 77 -20.83 -32.75 3.08
N GLU A 78 -20.99 -31.52 3.58
CA GLU A 78 -22.19 -30.70 3.39
C GLU A 78 -22.43 -30.38 1.89
N ALA A 79 -21.36 -30.11 1.14
CA ALA A 79 -21.44 -29.88 -0.30
C ALA A 79 -21.85 -31.15 -1.07
N ALA A 80 -21.29 -32.31 -0.70
CA ALA A 80 -21.66 -33.59 -1.29
C ALA A 80 -23.14 -33.93 -1.04
N GLU A 81 -23.63 -33.75 0.19
CA GLU A 81 -25.05 -33.99 0.54
C GLU A 81 -26.02 -33.12 -0.28
N LYS A 82 -25.59 -31.92 -0.68
CA LYS A 82 -26.38 -30.99 -1.49
C LYS A 82 -26.09 -31.05 -2.99
N ASN A 83 -25.23 -31.98 -3.43
CA ASN A 83 -24.78 -32.11 -4.82
C ASN A 83 -24.22 -30.79 -5.37
N ILE A 84 -23.22 -30.24 -4.69
CA ILE A 84 -22.48 -29.04 -5.10
C ILE A 84 -21.03 -29.43 -5.39
N GLU A 85 -20.52 -29.00 -6.53
CA GLU A 85 -19.10 -29.20 -6.88
C GLU A 85 -18.22 -28.40 -5.90
N CYS A 86 -17.34 -29.10 -5.20
CA CYS A 86 -16.54 -28.53 -4.12
C CYS A 86 -15.08 -29.01 -4.21
N VAL A 87 -14.18 -28.08 -4.49
CA VAL A 87 -12.77 -28.37 -4.78
C VAL A 87 -11.87 -27.88 -3.66
N ASP A 88 -11.16 -28.82 -3.03
CA ASP A 88 -10.10 -28.55 -2.06
C ASP A 88 -8.78 -28.26 -2.78
N ILE A 89 -8.37 -26.99 -2.77
CA ILE A 89 -7.18 -26.53 -3.51
C ILE A 89 -5.89 -26.81 -2.72
N MET A 90 -5.95 -26.75 -1.39
CA MET A 90 -4.76 -26.81 -0.53
C MET A 90 -4.53 -28.20 0.07
N GLY A 91 -5.60 -28.95 0.37
CA GLY A 91 -5.52 -30.22 1.08
C GLY A 91 -4.58 -31.24 0.46
N PRO A 92 -4.66 -31.53 -0.85
CA PRO A 92 -3.76 -32.48 -1.49
C PRO A 92 -2.27 -32.12 -1.37
N MET A 93 -1.94 -30.82 -1.39
CA MET A 93 -0.58 -30.33 -1.23
C MET A 93 -0.08 -30.53 0.21
N LEU A 94 -0.91 -30.18 1.20
CA LEU A 94 -0.58 -30.37 2.62
C LEU A 94 -0.33 -31.85 2.91
N GLU A 95 -1.24 -32.73 2.49
CA GLU A 95 -1.09 -34.17 2.69
C GLU A 95 0.17 -34.73 2.02
N ALA A 96 0.54 -34.23 0.83
CA ALA A 96 1.78 -34.60 0.16
C ALA A 96 3.03 -34.14 0.92
N MET A 97 2.99 -32.93 1.48
CA MET A 97 4.09 -32.37 2.29
C MET A 97 4.23 -33.11 3.62
N GLU A 98 3.14 -33.45 4.30
CA GLU A 98 3.18 -34.23 5.54
C GLU A 98 3.84 -35.60 5.31
N ARG A 99 3.46 -36.30 4.23
CA ARG A 99 4.10 -37.56 3.83
C ARG A 99 5.58 -37.38 3.50
N LYS A 100 5.94 -36.28 2.81
CA LYS A 100 7.31 -36.03 2.36
C LYS A 100 8.25 -35.63 3.50
N PHE A 101 7.77 -34.82 4.44
CA PHE A 101 8.56 -34.27 5.54
C PHE A 101 8.39 -35.04 6.85
N ASN A 102 7.51 -36.05 6.88
CA ASN A 102 7.21 -36.85 8.07
C ASN A 102 6.89 -35.98 9.30
N THR A 103 6.16 -34.89 9.06
CA THR A 103 5.82 -33.85 10.03
C THR A 103 4.41 -33.40 9.76
N HIS A 104 3.60 -33.22 10.81
CA HIS A 104 2.23 -32.74 10.67
C HIS A 104 2.17 -31.27 10.28
N ALA A 105 1.17 -30.91 9.48
CA ALA A 105 0.85 -29.52 9.20
C ALA A 105 0.53 -28.80 10.52
N LYS A 106 0.88 -27.50 10.59
CA LYS A 106 0.52 -26.68 11.75
C LYS A 106 -0.99 -26.44 11.85
N GLU A 107 -1.70 -26.56 10.73
CA GLU A 107 -3.15 -26.29 10.63
C GLU A 107 -3.56 -24.88 11.07
N GLU A 108 -2.59 -23.96 11.16
CA GLU A 108 -2.80 -22.57 11.51
C GLU A 108 -3.07 -21.74 10.25
N PRO A 109 -4.26 -21.12 10.11
CA PRO A 109 -4.53 -20.23 9.00
C PRO A 109 -3.69 -18.95 9.09
N GLY A 110 -3.47 -18.30 7.94
CA GLY A 110 -2.80 -17.01 7.88
C GLY A 110 -1.29 -17.04 8.15
N LEU A 111 -0.64 -18.21 8.25
CA LEU A 111 0.82 -18.31 8.43
C LEU A 111 1.61 -17.61 7.32
N ILE A 112 1.17 -17.69 6.06
CA ILE A 112 1.82 -16.98 4.94
C ILE A 112 1.76 -15.47 5.15
N HIS A 113 0.60 -14.93 5.57
CA HIS A 113 0.49 -13.50 5.87
C HIS A 113 1.35 -13.13 7.08
N LYS A 114 1.32 -13.91 8.17
CA LYS A 114 2.20 -13.69 9.33
C LYS A 114 3.70 -13.71 8.98
N LEU A 115 4.10 -14.45 7.94
CA LEU A 115 5.49 -14.57 7.49
C LEU A 115 5.92 -13.47 6.50
N ASP A 116 4.98 -12.73 5.91
CA ASP A 116 5.30 -11.66 4.96
C ASP A 116 5.46 -10.32 5.67
N GLU A 117 6.49 -10.23 6.53
CA GLU A 117 6.92 -8.96 7.15
C GLU A 117 7.11 -7.86 6.11
N ASP A 118 7.55 -8.25 4.91
CA ASP A 118 7.79 -7.33 3.80
C ASP A 118 6.50 -6.74 3.23
N TYR A 119 5.44 -7.55 3.09
CA TYR A 119 4.11 -7.07 2.73
C TYR A 119 3.55 -6.14 3.81
N PHE A 120 3.62 -6.53 5.09
CA PHE A 120 3.07 -5.71 6.17
C PHE A 120 3.84 -4.40 6.35
N ARG A 121 5.17 -4.41 6.28
CA ARG A 121 5.99 -3.18 6.30
C ARG A 121 5.64 -2.26 5.14
N ARG A 122 5.37 -2.81 3.96
CA ARG A 122 4.94 -2.02 2.80
C ARG A 122 3.55 -1.40 3.02
N VAL A 123 2.58 -2.18 3.49
CA VAL A 123 1.22 -1.69 3.76
C VAL A 123 1.28 -0.60 4.83
N GLU A 124 1.99 -0.83 5.92
CA GLU A 124 2.17 0.13 7.01
C GLU A 124 2.84 1.43 6.51
N ALA A 125 3.88 1.32 5.68
CA ALA A 125 4.55 2.49 5.09
C ALA A 125 3.61 3.30 4.18
N ILE A 126 2.76 2.64 3.40
CA ILE A 126 1.78 3.29 2.52
C ILE A 126 0.71 4.00 3.35
N GLU A 127 0.12 3.31 4.33
CA GLU A 127 -0.87 3.91 5.24
C GLU A 127 -0.29 5.12 5.99
N PHE A 128 0.95 5.00 6.44
CA PHE A 128 1.68 6.09 7.08
C PHE A 128 1.84 7.29 6.15
N ALA A 129 2.35 7.08 4.93
CA ALA A 129 2.56 8.16 3.97
C ALA A 129 1.26 8.85 3.55
N VAL A 130 0.15 8.11 3.44
CA VAL A 130 -1.19 8.69 3.20
C VAL A 130 -1.64 9.52 4.39
N ARG A 131 -1.47 9.01 5.61
CA ARG A 131 -1.91 9.69 6.84
C ARG A 131 -1.16 10.99 7.12
N TYR A 132 0.13 11.06 6.77
CA TYR A 132 1.02 12.19 7.08
C TYR A 132 1.47 12.98 5.84
N ASP A 133 0.69 12.93 4.75
CA ASP A 133 0.98 13.63 3.49
C ASP A 133 0.88 15.16 3.59
N ASP A 134 -0.03 15.67 4.43
CA ASP A 134 -0.32 17.11 4.52
C ASP A 134 0.47 17.85 5.61
N GLY A 135 1.24 17.11 6.42
CA GLY A 135 2.08 17.65 7.49
C GLY A 135 1.32 18.25 8.68
N ARG A 136 0.01 17.99 8.83
CA ARG A 136 -0.80 18.56 9.91
C ARG A 136 -0.63 17.87 11.25
N ASP A 137 -0.30 16.57 11.25
CA ASP A 137 -0.11 15.79 12.46
C ASP A 137 1.39 15.66 12.79
N PRO A 138 1.89 16.37 13.82
CA PRO A 138 3.32 16.39 14.13
C PRO A 138 3.85 15.05 14.64
N ARG A 139 2.98 14.10 15.00
CA ARG A 139 3.38 12.73 15.41
C ARG A 139 4.05 11.96 14.28
N GLY A 140 3.70 12.27 13.03
CA GLY A 140 4.32 11.66 11.85
C GLY A 140 5.80 11.96 11.74
N ILE A 141 6.26 13.12 12.23
CA ILE A 141 7.67 13.54 12.16
C ILE A 141 8.55 12.60 12.98
N GLU A 142 8.12 12.21 14.19
CA GLU A 142 8.90 11.37 15.09
C GLU A 142 8.93 9.89 14.67
N GLN A 143 7.85 9.43 14.05
CA GLN A 143 7.66 8.03 13.65
C GLN A 143 8.16 7.74 12.23
N ALA A 144 8.54 8.76 11.47
CA ALA A 144 9.00 8.60 10.10
C ALA A 144 10.42 8.04 10.03
N ASP A 145 10.65 7.24 9.00
CA ASP A 145 11.98 6.89 8.53
C ASP A 145 12.61 8.12 7.86
N ILE A 146 11.81 8.84 7.06
CA ILE A 146 12.24 10.03 6.31
C ILE A 146 11.19 11.14 6.43
N VAL A 147 11.68 12.36 6.62
CA VAL A 147 10.87 13.57 6.56
C VAL A 147 11.24 14.39 5.32
N LEU A 148 10.31 14.52 4.39
CA LEU A 148 10.48 15.36 3.19
C LEU A 148 10.05 16.79 3.48
N ILE A 149 10.96 17.73 3.25
CA ILE A 149 10.79 19.13 3.59
C ILE A 149 10.83 19.95 2.30
N GLY A 150 9.84 20.81 2.07
CA GLY A 150 9.90 21.70 0.91
C GLY A 150 8.66 22.55 0.71
N VAL A 151 8.79 23.54 -0.16
CA VAL A 151 7.69 24.43 -0.54
C VAL A 151 6.60 23.69 -1.32
N SER A 152 5.42 24.30 -1.46
CA SER A 152 4.34 23.72 -2.28
C SER A 152 4.81 23.49 -3.72
N ARG A 153 4.44 22.34 -4.32
CA ARG A 153 4.79 21.88 -5.69
C ARG A 153 6.22 21.36 -5.90
N THR A 154 6.88 20.89 -4.85
CA THR A 154 8.14 20.12 -4.94
C THR A 154 7.94 18.60 -5.03
N SER A 155 6.77 18.14 -5.49
CA SER A 155 6.46 16.70 -5.67
C SER A 155 6.53 15.82 -4.42
N LYS A 156 6.41 16.39 -3.21
CA LYS A 156 6.40 15.65 -1.92
C LYS A 156 5.41 14.48 -1.89
N THR A 157 4.14 14.72 -2.21
CA THR A 157 3.10 13.67 -2.20
C THR A 157 3.44 12.47 -3.08
N PRO A 158 3.64 12.62 -4.41
CA PRO A 158 3.99 11.46 -5.24
C PRO A 158 5.32 10.82 -4.85
N LEU A 159 6.30 11.59 -4.37
CA LEU A 159 7.59 11.07 -3.90
C LEU A 159 7.44 10.23 -2.61
N SER A 160 6.69 10.72 -1.63
CA SER A 160 6.42 10.00 -0.38
C SER A 160 5.68 8.68 -0.62
N GLN A 161 4.71 8.67 -1.54
CA GLN A 161 4.01 7.46 -1.96
C GLN A 161 4.97 6.49 -2.66
N TYR A 162 5.82 6.97 -3.56
CA TYR A 162 6.81 6.12 -4.22
C TYR A 162 7.79 5.47 -3.22
N LEU A 163 8.29 6.25 -2.25
CA LEU A 163 9.18 5.75 -1.19
C LEU A 163 8.45 4.78 -0.24
N ALA A 164 7.16 4.98 0.02
CA ALA A 164 6.35 4.03 0.79
C ALA A 164 6.21 2.67 0.11
N HIS A 165 6.11 2.63 -1.23
CA HIS A 165 6.21 1.39 -2.00
C HIS A 165 7.57 0.68 -1.84
N LYS A 166 8.61 1.42 -1.42
CA LYS A 166 9.93 0.91 -1.05
C LYS A 166 10.05 0.63 0.47
N LYS A 167 8.91 0.53 1.17
CA LYS A 167 8.78 0.18 2.59
C LYS A 167 9.29 1.24 3.57
N LEU A 168 9.32 2.51 3.15
CA LEU A 168 9.75 3.63 4.01
C LEU A 168 8.55 4.44 4.50
N LYS A 169 8.46 4.65 5.81
CA LYS A 169 7.50 5.58 6.43
C LYS A 169 7.95 7.00 6.17
N VAL A 170 7.26 7.69 5.25
CA VAL A 170 7.60 9.06 4.85
C VAL A 170 6.56 10.04 5.37
N ALA A 171 7.02 11.07 6.08
CA ALA A 171 6.19 12.21 6.47
C ALA A 171 6.56 13.45 5.63
N ASN A 172 5.55 14.21 5.22
CA ASN A 172 5.76 15.44 4.44
C ASN A 172 5.60 16.66 5.36
N VAL A 173 6.58 17.55 5.35
CA VAL A 173 6.52 18.81 6.09
C VAL A 173 6.52 19.97 5.08
N PRO A 174 5.38 20.67 4.93
CA PRO A 174 5.31 21.85 4.08
C PRO A 174 6.05 23.01 4.74
N ILE A 175 6.82 23.76 3.95
CA ILE A 175 7.47 24.99 4.39
C ILE A 175 6.76 26.18 3.74
N VAL A 176 6.17 27.03 4.57
CA VAL A 176 5.48 28.27 4.18
C VAL A 176 5.80 29.38 5.19
N PRO A 177 6.08 30.62 4.76
CA PRO A 177 6.47 31.71 5.67
C PRO A 177 5.47 32.04 6.80
N GLU A 178 4.18 31.75 6.60
CA GLU A 178 3.12 32.06 7.57
C GLU A 178 3.06 31.12 8.77
N VAL A 179 3.69 29.95 8.67
CA VAL A 179 3.55 28.89 9.67
C VAL A 179 4.94 28.44 10.10
N GLU A 180 5.24 28.57 11.39
CA GLU A 180 6.46 28.02 11.94
C GLU A 180 6.48 26.49 11.83
N PRO A 181 7.59 25.87 11.38
CA PRO A 181 7.71 24.43 11.35
C PRO A 181 7.60 23.83 12.76
N PRO A 182 7.04 22.61 12.91
CA PRO A 182 6.94 21.95 14.20
C PRO A 182 8.29 21.82 14.92
N ALA A 183 8.33 22.15 16.22
CA ALA A 183 9.58 22.16 16.99
C ALA A 183 10.29 20.79 17.05
N ASN A 184 9.55 19.69 16.92
CA ASN A 184 10.12 18.34 16.88
C ASN A 184 10.90 18.05 15.59
N LEU A 185 10.65 18.80 14.50
CA LEU A 185 11.44 18.73 13.27
C LEU A 185 12.92 19.02 13.53
N PHE A 186 13.22 20.04 14.34
CA PHE A 186 14.59 20.46 14.65
C PHE A 186 15.30 19.55 15.66
N LYS A 187 14.57 18.61 16.26
CA LYS A 187 15.12 17.60 17.17
C LYS A 187 15.46 16.30 16.46
N LEU A 188 15.03 16.13 15.21
CA LEU A 188 15.34 14.94 14.44
C LEU A 188 16.82 14.90 14.06
N PRO A 189 17.40 13.69 13.93
CA PRO A 189 18.70 13.54 13.31
C PRO A 189 18.68 14.11 11.88
N ALA A 190 19.67 14.96 11.54
CA ALA A 190 19.73 15.64 10.25
C ALA A 190 19.67 14.69 9.04
N HIS A 191 20.14 13.45 9.19
CA HIS A 191 20.06 12.45 8.13
C HIS A 191 18.60 12.09 7.80
N LYS A 192 17.70 11.99 8.78
CA LYS A 192 16.28 11.66 8.54
C LYS A 192 15.51 12.73 7.75
N CYS A 193 16.02 13.94 7.68
CA CYS A 193 15.38 15.05 6.97
C CYS A 193 15.97 15.19 5.56
N ILE A 194 15.12 15.44 4.55
CA ILE A 194 15.55 15.70 3.18
C ILE A 194 14.84 16.94 2.65
N GLY A 195 15.62 17.97 2.35
CA GLY A 195 15.15 19.19 1.70
C GLY A 195 14.95 19.00 0.21
N LEU A 196 13.79 19.38 -0.32
CA LEU A 196 13.49 19.38 -1.75
C LEU A 196 13.51 20.82 -2.26
N LYS A 197 14.61 21.19 -2.94
CA LYS A 197 14.81 22.51 -3.53
C LYS A 197 14.27 22.54 -4.96
N ILE A 198 13.69 23.68 -5.35
CA ILE A 198 13.23 23.93 -6.71
C ILE A 198 13.59 25.35 -7.13
N SER A 199 13.93 25.57 -8.40
CA SER A 199 14.21 26.90 -8.91
C SER A 199 12.92 27.76 -8.95
N PRO A 200 13.02 29.08 -8.69
CA PRO A 200 11.88 30.00 -8.75
C PRO A 200 11.13 29.94 -10.09
N GLU A 201 11.88 29.85 -11.19
CA GLU A 201 11.33 29.86 -12.55
C GLU A 201 10.52 28.60 -12.82
N LYS A 202 11.04 27.43 -12.42
CA LYS A 202 10.36 26.15 -12.58
C LYS A 202 9.11 26.09 -11.72
N LEU A 203 9.22 26.52 -10.47
CA LEU A 203 8.11 26.55 -9.53
C LEU A 203 6.97 27.45 -10.04
N ASN A 204 7.31 28.62 -10.58
CA ASN A 204 6.33 29.52 -11.20
C ASN A 204 5.61 28.84 -12.37
N GLY A 205 6.35 28.18 -13.26
CA GLY A 205 5.77 27.41 -14.38
C GLY A 205 4.74 26.38 -13.91
N ILE A 206 5.09 25.54 -12.94
CA ILE A 206 4.22 24.50 -12.38
C ILE A 206 2.97 25.11 -11.73
N ARG A 207 3.11 26.22 -11.01
CA ARG A 207 1.97 26.90 -10.35
C ARG A 207 1.01 27.52 -11.37
N LYS A 208 1.52 28.12 -12.45
CA LYS A 208 0.68 28.64 -13.53
C LYS A 208 -0.10 27.54 -14.22
N GLU A 209 0.53 26.41 -14.55
CA GLU A 209 -0.18 25.25 -15.12
C GLU A 209 -1.27 24.73 -14.18
N ARG A 210 -0.99 24.71 -12.87
CA ARG A 210 -1.98 24.32 -11.88
C ARG A 210 -3.16 25.29 -11.79
N LEU A 211 -2.93 26.60 -11.84
CA LEU A 211 -4.01 27.59 -11.83
C LEU A 211 -4.89 27.45 -13.08
N LYS A 212 -4.27 27.30 -14.26
CA LYS A 212 -4.98 27.05 -15.53
C LYS A 212 -5.85 25.80 -15.48
N SER A 213 -5.34 24.68 -14.96
CA SER A 213 -6.13 23.44 -14.81
C SER A 213 -7.31 23.56 -13.83
N LEU A 214 -7.30 24.55 -12.93
CA LEU A 214 -8.40 24.85 -12.01
C LEU A 214 -9.33 25.96 -12.52
N GLY A 215 -9.09 26.49 -13.73
CA GLY A 215 -9.86 27.60 -14.30
C GLY A 215 -9.69 28.93 -13.55
N LEU A 216 -8.59 29.10 -12.80
CA LEU A 216 -8.27 30.31 -12.04
C LEU A 216 -7.31 31.21 -12.83
N ASP A 217 -7.44 32.53 -12.63
CA ASP A 217 -6.63 33.53 -13.33
C ASP A 217 -5.17 33.52 -12.83
N ASP A 218 -4.22 33.71 -13.75
CA ASP A 218 -2.76 33.64 -13.51
C ASP A 218 -2.25 34.77 -12.56
N LYS A 219 -3.13 35.71 -12.20
CA LYS A 219 -2.86 36.85 -11.30
C LYS A 219 -2.97 36.52 -9.81
N ALA A 220 -3.31 35.29 -9.44
CA ALA A 220 -3.34 34.88 -8.04
C ALA A 220 -1.96 35.01 -7.38
N SER A 221 -1.91 35.52 -6.14
CA SER A 221 -0.69 35.68 -5.32
C SER A 221 0.21 34.41 -5.31
N TYR A 222 -0.41 33.24 -5.45
CA TYR A 222 0.22 31.93 -5.50
C TYR A 222 1.31 31.75 -6.58
N ALA A 223 1.18 32.39 -7.75
CA ALA A 223 2.16 32.33 -8.85
C ALA A 223 2.97 33.63 -9.01
N ASN A 224 2.97 34.49 -7.99
CA ASN A 224 3.78 35.71 -7.99
C ASN A 224 5.26 35.39 -7.72
N MET A 225 6.16 35.92 -8.56
CA MET A 225 7.59 35.67 -8.45
C MET A 225 8.21 36.22 -7.15
N VAL A 226 7.72 37.36 -6.65
CA VAL A 226 8.19 37.93 -5.38
C VAL A 226 7.87 36.97 -4.24
N ARG A 227 6.62 36.49 -4.20
CA ARG A 227 6.16 35.52 -3.22
C ARG A 227 6.93 34.20 -3.28
N ILE A 228 7.19 33.69 -4.48
CA ILE A 228 7.98 32.47 -4.66
C ILE A 228 9.40 32.62 -4.10
N LYS A 229 10.04 33.78 -4.31
CA LYS A 229 11.36 34.06 -3.75
C LYS A 229 11.33 34.09 -2.22
N GLU A 230 10.35 34.75 -1.62
CA GLU A 230 10.15 34.75 -0.16
C GLU A 230 10.00 33.33 0.41
N GLU A 231 9.22 32.47 -0.25
CA GLU A 231 9.05 31.07 0.17
C GLU A 231 10.35 30.26 0.06
N ILE A 232 11.15 30.50 -0.98
CA ILE A 232 12.44 29.83 -1.19
C ILE A 232 13.47 30.31 -0.16
N GLU A 233 13.56 31.61 0.10
CA GLU A 233 14.45 32.17 1.13
C GLU A 233 14.08 31.64 2.53
N PHE A 234 12.79 31.55 2.84
CA PHE A 234 12.33 30.94 4.08
C PHE A 234 12.71 29.47 4.16
N PHE A 235 12.52 28.70 3.08
CA PHE A 235 12.96 27.31 3.00
C PHE A 235 14.46 27.16 3.22
N GLU A 236 15.31 27.97 2.57
CA GLU A 236 16.76 27.92 2.73
C GLU A 236 17.19 28.20 4.17
N ARG A 237 16.53 29.16 4.85
CA ARG A 237 16.76 29.42 6.28
C ARG A 237 16.48 28.18 7.15
N ILE A 238 15.35 27.52 6.95
CA ILE A 238 14.96 26.33 7.73
C ILE A 238 15.94 25.17 7.46
N ILE A 239 16.29 24.94 6.20
CA ILE A 239 17.24 23.89 5.82
C ILE A 239 18.63 24.12 6.41
N ASN A 240 19.11 25.37 6.42
CA ASN A 240 20.39 25.71 7.06
C ASN A 240 20.38 25.45 8.57
N GLN A 241 19.24 25.64 9.24
CA GLN A 241 19.09 25.31 10.66
C GLN A 241 19.06 23.80 10.91
N LEU A 242 18.43 23.02 10.03
CA LEU A 242 18.35 21.57 10.12
C LEU A 242 19.66 20.85 9.72
N ASN A 243 20.49 21.51 8.90
CA ASN A 243 21.73 20.97 8.37
C ASN A 243 21.55 19.59 7.69
N CYS A 244 20.42 19.42 6.99
CA CYS A 244 20.04 18.16 6.36
C CYS A 244 20.42 18.12 4.87
N PRO A 245 20.53 16.93 4.25
CA PRO A 245 20.72 16.80 2.82
C PRO A 245 19.63 17.52 2.00
N VAL A 246 20.03 18.06 0.84
CA VAL A 246 19.14 18.79 -0.08
C VAL A 246 19.24 18.20 -1.48
N ILE A 247 18.10 17.97 -2.10
CA ILE A 247 17.99 17.52 -3.49
C ILE A 247 17.30 18.60 -4.31
N ASP A 248 17.93 19.01 -5.40
CA ASP A 248 17.29 19.87 -6.41
C ASP A 248 16.40 19.03 -7.32
N VAL A 249 15.09 19.29 -7.25
CA VAL A 249 14.05 18.56 -7.99
C VAL A 249 13.58 19.29 -9.26
N SER A 250 14.21 20.43 -9.62
CA SER A 250 13.72 21.31 -10.70
C SER A 250 13.54 20.62 -12.06
N ASN A 251 14.41 19.65 -12.37
CA ASN A 251 14.36 18.91 -13.63
C ASN A 251 14.47 17.39 -13.43
N LYS A 252 14.09 16.91 -12.25
CA LYS A 252 14.14 15.48 -11.92
C LYS A 252 12.76 14.85 -11.93
N ALA A 253 12.70 13.62 -12.42
CA ALA A 253 11.52 12.79 -12.23
C ALA A 253 11.38 12.36 -10.75
N VAL A 254 10.18 11.93 -10.37
CA VAL A 254 9.91 11.44 -9.01
C VAL A 254 10.77 10.21 -8.72
N GLU A 255 10.87 9.29 -9.68
CA GLU A 255 11.65 8.06 -9.61
C GLU A 255 13.15 8.34 -9.48
N GLU A 256 13.66 9.34 -10.22
CA GLU A 256 15.06 9.75 -10.13
C GLU A 256 15.38 10.33 -8.74
N THR A 257 14.50 11.18 -8.23
CA THR A 257 14.62 11.77 -6.89
C THR A 257 14.56 10.69 -5.81
N ALA A 258 13.63 9.74 -5.93
CA ALA A 258 13.51 8.61 -5.00
C ALA A 258 14.78 7.74 -4.99
N ASN A 259 15.37 7.46 -6.15
CA ASN A 259 16.60 6.67 -6.23
C ASN A 259 17.78 7.38 -5.55
N LEU A 260 17.90 8.70 -5.66
CA LEU A 260 18.92 9.47 -4.93
C LEU A 260 18.73 9.34 -3.42
N ILE A 261 17.49 9.46 -2.94
CA ILE A 261 17.15 9.29 -1.52
C ILE A 261 17.53 7.89 -1.03
N LEU A 262 17.15 6.85 -1.76
CA LEU A 262 17.50 5.46 -1.41
C LEU A 262 19.01 5.25 -1.35
N GLN A 263 19.77 5.83 -2.30
CA GLN A 263 21.24 5.77 -2.28
C GLN A 263 21.83 6.45 -1.04
N MET A 264 21.30 7.62 -0.65
CA MET A 264 21.76 8.34 0.55
C MET A 264 21.56 7.51 1.83
N ILE A 265 20.42 6.82 1.94
CA ILE A 265 20.09 5.94 3.06
C ILE A 265 21.03 4.73 3.08
N HIS A 266 21.34 4.13 1.93
CA HIS A 266 22.21 2.94 1.85
C HIS A 266 23.70 3.25 2.05
N GLN A 267 24.18 4.45 1.71
CA GLN A 267 25.59 4.84 1.86
C GLN A 267 25.94 5.36 3.25
N SER A 268 24.96 5.89 3.96
CA SER A 268 25.11 6.38 5.32
C SER A 268 24.73 5.24 6.28
N SER A 269 25.30 5.17 7.49
CA SER A 269 24.92 4.18 8.51
C SER A 269 23.54 4.51 9.11
N TRP A 270 22.49 4.48 8.28
CA TRP A 270 21.10 4.53 8.70
C TRP A 270 20.74 3.16 9.22
N ASN A 271 20.62 3.03 10.54
CA ASN A 271 19.96 1.89 11.14
C ASN A 271 18.44 2.11 11.01
N VAL A 272 17.89 1.80 9.83
CA VAL A 272 16.42 1.69 9.62
C VAL A 272 15.97 0.31 10.05
#